data_AF-C6XGG5-F1
#
_entry.id   AF-C6XGG5-F1
#
_cell.length_a   1.000
_cell.length_b   1.000
_cell.length_c   1.000
_cell.angle_alpha   90.00
_cell.angle_beta   90.00
_cell.angle_gamma   90.00
#
_symmetry.space_group_name_H-M   'P 1'
#
loop_
_entity.id
_entity.type
_entity.pdbx_description
1 polymer ?
#
loop_
_entity_poly.entity_id
_entity_poly.type
_entity_poly.pdbx_seq_one_letter_code
_entity_poly.pdbx_strand_id
1 'polypeptide(L)'
;MLSQQGEWLKKWADQKIKTGIPFVIAGDFNRKINSIGDTDDFWQKMDPDGLLIRFPQEKESTCNVIKRNKSSLDYFVIDRDNKNFLIDNSFSIVSYDQSDLDTRRSKLSTHCPLTIEYDFEKGNV
;
A
#
# COMPACT_ATOMS: atom_id res chain seq x y z
N MET A 1 -3.88 -19.62 6.63
CA MET A 1 -3.07 -19.15 5.49
C MET A 1 -3.02 -17.63 5.40
N LEU A 2 -4.15 -16.91 5.32
CA LEU A 2 -4.15 -15.42 5.35
C LEU A 2 -3.69 -14.81 6.69
N SER A 3 -3.97 -15.47 7.82
CA SER A 3 -3.56 -14.99 9.15
C SER A 3 -2.04 -15.03 9.38
N GLN A 4 -1.32 -15.93 8.69
CA GLN A 4 0.13 -16.11 8.81
C GLN A 4 0.93 -15.13 7.95
N GLN A 5 0.29 -14.51 6.95
CA GLN A 5 0.98 -13.60 6.03
C GLN A 5 1.62 -12.41 6.75
N GLY A 6 0.98 -11.89 7.81
CA GLY A 6 1.54 -10.78 8.59
C GLY A 6 2.88 -11.16 9.21
N GLU A 7 2.98 -12.36 9.80
CA GLU A 7 4.21 -12.88 10.40
C GLU A 7 5.30 -13.15 9.34
N TRP A 8 4.92 -13.70 8.18
CA TRP A 8 5.87 -13.95 7.10
C TRP A 8 6.42 -12.66 6.49
N LEU A 9 5.54 -11.68 6.26
CA LEU A 9 5.92 -10.36 5.75
C LEU A 9 6.78 -9.63 6.77
N LYS A 10 6.47 -9.68 8.08
CA LYS A 10 7.34 -9.15 9.14
C LYS A 10 8.72 -9.79 9.07
N LYS A 11 8.79 -11.12 9.08
CA LYS A 11 10.08 -11.83 9.07
C LYS A 11 10.92 -11.46 7.85
N TRP A 12 10.30 -11.32 6.69
CA TRP A 12 10.98 -10.89 5.47
C TRP A 12 11.43 -9.42 5.55
N ALA A 13 10.57 -8.52 6.02
CA ALA A 13 10.88 -7.11 6.20
C ALA A 13 12.03 -6.91 7.19
N ASP A 14 12.00 -7.58 8.35
CA ASP A 14 13.06 -7.55 9.37
C ASP A 14 14.41 -8.01 8.80
N GLN A 15 14.41 -8.97 7.87
CA GLN A 15 15.63 -9.41 7.19
C GLN A 15 16.13 -8.36 6.19
N LYS A 16 15.23 -7.71 5.44
CA LYS A 16 15.58 -6.68 4.45
C LYS A 16 16.04 -5.38 5.07
N ILE A 17 15.42 -4.94 6.16
CA ILE A 17 15.85 -3.76 6.92
C ILE A 17 17.32 -3.92 7.34
N LYS A 18 17.72 -5.11 7.79
CA LYS A 18 19.12 -5.40 8.19
C LYS A 18 20.13 -5.32 7.04
N THR A 19 19.69 -5.40 5.78
CA THR A 19 20.60 -5.24 4.63
C THR A 19 20.82 -3.76 4.27
N GLY A 20 20.03 -2.84 4.81
CA GLY A 20 20.06 -1.42 4.44
C GLY A 20 19.69 -1.16 2.97
N ILE A 21 19.04 -2.14 2.32
CA ILE A 21 18.65 -2.04 0.91
C ILE A 21 17.19 -1.59 0.87
N PRO A 22 16.88 -0.52 0.13
CA PRO A 22 15.52 -0.06 0.03
C PRO A 22 14.54 -1.10 -0.53
N PHE A 23 13.32 -1.17 0.02
CA PHE A 23 12.28 -2.06 -0.50
C PHE A 23 10.85 -1.49 -0.40
N VAL A 24 9.99 -2.08 -1.23
CA VAL A 24 8.54 -1.89 -1.26
C VAL A 24 7.87 -3.26 -1.35
N ILE A 25 6.87 -3.49 -0.51
CA ILE A 25 5.90 -4.58 -0.63
C ILE A 25 4.62 -3.97 -1.21
N ALA A 26 4.14 -4.47 -2.34
CA ALA A 26 3.01 -3.89 -3.04
C ALA A 26 2.00 -4.94 -3.49
N GLY A 27 0.72 -4.58 -3.49
CA GLY A 27 -0.34 -5.37 -4.11
C GLY A 27 -1.63 -5.35 -3.32
N ASP A 28 -2.54 -6.26 -3.68
CA ASP A 28 -3.80 -6.51 -2.98
C ASP A 28 -3.55 -7.38 -1.74
N PHE A 29 -3.74 -6.79 -0.55
CA PHE A 29 -3.61 -7.47 0.74
C PHE A 29 -4.90 -8.24 1.12
N ASN A 30 -5.95 -8.10 0.30
CA ASN A 30 -7.27 -8.68 0.46
C ASN A 30 -7.87 -8.42 1.86
N ARG A 31 -7.51 -7.28 2.45
CA ARG A 31 -8.00 -6.80 3.75
C ARG A 31 -7.81 -5.30 3.87
N LYS A 32 -8.58 -4.68 4.75
CA LYS A 32 -8.36 -3.30 5.14
C LYS A 32 -7.32 -3.26 6.25
N ILE A 33 -6.39 -2.31 6.19
CA ILE A 33 -5.38 -2.11 7.22
C ILE A 33 -5.76 -0.86 8.03
N ASN A 34 -5.86 -0.98 9.36
CA ASN A 34 -6.28 0.09 10.30
C ASN A 34 -7.55 0.87 9.89
N SER A 35 -8.55 0.22 9.27
CA SER A 35 -9.78 0.92 8.85
C SER A 35 -10.67 1.38 10.01
N ILE A 36 -10.56 0.76 11.19
CA ILE A 36 -11.28 1.13 12.41
C ILE A 36 -10.27 1.09 13.57
N GLY A 37 -9.80 2.27 13.99
CA GLY A 37 -8.72 2.39 14.99
C GLY A 37 -7.35 1.84 14.51
N ASP A 38 -6.33 1.97 15.36
CA ASP A 38 -4.98 1.42 15.15
C ASP A 38 -4.83 0.00 15.74
N THR A 39 -5.93 -0.74 15.80
CA THR A 39 -6.01 -2.06 16.43
C THR A 39 -6.12 -3.21 15.43
N ASP A 40 -5.68 -3.01 14.18
CA ASP A 40 -5.65 -4.09 13.19
C ASP A 40 -4.58 -5.12 13.59
N ASP A 41 -5.02 -6.33 13.94
CA ASP A 41 -4.16 -7.46 14.29
C ASP A 41 -3.15 -7.79 13.18
N PHE A 42 -3.52 -7.58 11.90
CA PHE A 42 -2.57 -7.80 10.81
C PHE A 42 -1.44 -6.76 10.82
N TRP A 43 -1.77 -5.47 10.88
CA TRP A 43 -0.76 -4.41 10.90
C TRP A 43 0.13 -4.52 12.14
N GLN A 44 -0.45 -4.78 13.30
CA GLN A 44 0.30 -4.95 14.55
C GLN A 44 1.27 -6.15 14.48
N LYS A 45 0.90 -7.22 13.78
CA LYS A 45 1.81 -8.35 13.53
C LYS A 45 2.89 -8.02 12.51
N MET A 46 2.56 -7.26 11.47
CA MET A 46 3.48 -6.92 10.39
C MET A 46 4.51 -5.86 10.81
N ASP A 47 4.07 -4.85 11.55
CA ASP A 47 4.85 -3.67 11.95
C ASP A 47 4.69 -3.32 13.46
N PRO A 48 5.03 -4.25 14.39
CA PRO A 48 4.92 -3.97 15.82
C PRO A 48 5.89 -2.90 16.31
N ASP A 49 7.02 -2.74 15.61
CA ASP A 49 8.13 -1.89 15.98
C ASP A 49 8.02 -0.48 15.35
N GLY A 50 7.03 -0.28 14.47
CA GLY A 50 6.89 0.96 13.72
C GLY A 50 8.11 1.22 12.84
N LEU A 51 8.57 0.25 12.07
CA LEU A 51 9.65 0.40 11.10
C LEU A 51 9.13 0.50 9.67
N LEU A 52 7.83 0.31 9.46
CA LEU A 52 7.19 0.37 8.16
C LEU A 52 6.27 1.59 8.06
N ILE A 53 5.96 1.94 6.81
CA ILE A 53 4.95 2.93 6.44
C ILE A 53 4.07 2.29 5.37
N ARG A 54 2.76 2.55 5.42
CA ARG A 54 1.82 2.08 4.40
C ARG A 54 1.16 3.23 3.64
N PHE A 55 0.85 3.00 2.37
CA PHE A 55 0.00 3.85 1.53
C PHE A 55 -1.15 3.04 0.92
N PRO A 56 -2.37 3.59 0.79
CA PRO A 56 -2.80 4.87 1.36
C PRO A 56 -2.73 4.85 2.89
N GLN A 57 -2.44 6.01 3.49
CA GLN A 57 -2.64 6.22 4.92
C GLN A 57 -4.12 6.46 5.22
N GLU A 58 -4.81 7.10 4.28
CA GLU A 58 -6.24 7.38 4.33
C GLU A 58 -7.09 6.10 4.38
N LYS A 59 -8.22 6.19 5.08
CA LYS A 59 -9.17 5.08 5.24
C LYS A 59 -10.09 4.91 4.02
N GLU A 60 -10.24 5.97 3.23
CA GLU A 60 -11.10 5.99 2.06
C GLU A 60 -10.31 6.05 0.75
N SER A 61 -10.74 5.25 -0.21
CA SER A 61 -10.25 5.15 -1.58
C SER A 61 -11.17 5.95 -2.49
N THR A 62 -10.56 6.71 -3.39
CA THR A 62 -11.25 7.50 -4.42
C THR A 62 -11.56 6.69 -5.68
N CYS A 63 -11.25 5.38 -5.68
CA CYS A 63 -11.47 4.51 -6.85
C CYS A 63 -12.93 4.51 -7.32
N ASN A 64 -13.15 4.92 -8.57
CA ASN A 64 -14.48 5.10 -9.16
C ASN A 64 -15.17 3.80 -9.62
N VAL A 65 -14.50 2.65 -9.51
CA VAL A 65 -15.10 1.33 -9.77
C VAL A 65 -15.84 0.80 -8.55
N ILE A 66 -15.38 1.14 -7.34
CA ILE A 66 -15.88 0.61 -6.07
C ILE A 66 -17.14 1.39 -5.65
N LYS A 67 -18.31 0.76 -5.79
CA LYS A 67 -19.60 1.38 -5.41
C LYS A 67 -19.94 1.26 -3.91
N ARG A 68 -19.31 0.34 -3.18
CA ARG A 68 -19.57 0.06 -1.75
C ARG A 68 -18.27 -0.25 -1.03
N ASN A 69 -18.16 0.12 0.25
CA ASN A 69 -16.95 -0.04 1.06
C ASN A 69 -15.72 0.57 0.37
N LYS A 70 -15.69 1.91 0.28
CA LYS A 70 -14.61 2.70 -0.30
C LYS A 70 -13.27 2.59 0.45
N SER A 71 -12.86 1.45 0.97
CA SER A 71 -11.54 1.30 1.59
C SER A 71 -10.62 0.59 0.61
N SER A 72 -9.34 0.96 0.62
CA SER A 72 -8.35 0.24 -0.17
C SER A 72 -8.14 -1.16 0.38
N LEU A 73 -7.96 -2.13 -0.51
CA LEU A 73 -7.38 -3.45 -0.18
C LEU A 73 -5.96 -3.56 -0.73
N ASP A 74 -5.63 -2.71 -1.69
CA ASP A 74 -4.29 -2.54 -2.21
C ASP A 74 -3.48 -1.60 -1.33
N TYR A 75 -2.23 -1.96 -1.09
CA TYR A 75 -1.30 -1.12 -0.33
C TYR A 75 0.11 -1.18 -0.90
N PHE A 76 0.83 -0.08 -0.71
CA PHE A 76 2.29 -0.11 -0.65
C PHE A 76 2.69 -0.14 0.82
N VAL A 77 3.64 -1.01 1.18
CA VAL A 77 4.31 -1.02 2.48
C VAL A 77 5.80 -0.87 2.25
N ILE A 78 6.37 0.17 2.81
CA ILE A 78 7.76 0.58 2.58
C ILE A 78 8.48 0.58 3.92
N ASP A 79 9.79 0.35 3.94
CA ASP A 79 10.53 0.68 5.16
C ASP A 79 10.56 2.20 5.39
N ARG A 80 10.58 2.57 6.66
CA ARG A 80 10.53 3.96 7.10
C ARG A 80 11.78 4.74 6.72
N ASP A 81 12.93 4.09 6.74
CA ASP A 81 14.23 4.74 6.51
C ASP A 81 14.39 5.15 5.02
N ASN A 82 13.72 4.46 4.10
CA ASN A 82 13.64 4.82 2.69
C ASN A 82 12.69 5.94 2.37
N LYS A 83 11.94 6.47 3.35
CA LYS A 83 11.03 7.60 3.10
C LYS A 83 11.77 8.78 2.45
N ASN A 84 13.08 8.89 2.66
CA ASN A 84 13.93 9.91 2.05
C ASN A 84 13.95 9.85 0.51
N PHE A 85 13.80 8.66 -0.10
CA PHE A 85 13.71 8.50 -1.55
C PHE A 85 12.29 8.74 -2.09
N LEU A 86 11.28 8.71 -1.23
CA LEU A 86 9.90 8.95 -1.63
C LEU A 86 9.73 10.43 -2.01
N ILE A 87 9.11 10.68 -3.16
CA ILE A 87 8.66 12.02 -3.53
C ILE A 87 7.44 12.35 -2.67
N ASP A 88 7.52 13.45 -1.93
CA ASP A 88 6.45 13.87 -1.04
C ASP A 88 5.15 14.12 -1.82
N ASN A 89 4.03 13.65 -1.29
CA ASN A 89 2.70 13.75 -1.92
C ASN A 89 2.58 13.04 -3.30
N SER A 90 3.47 12.11 -3.64
CA SER A 90 3.40 11.33 -4.89
C SER A 90 2.36 10.20 -4.90
N PHE A 91 1.79 9.86 -3.73
CA PHE A 91 0.76 8.82 -3.68
C PHE A 91 -0.48 9.24 -4.46
N SER A 92 -0.94 8.38 -5.37
CA SER A 92 -2.18 8.61 -6.11
C SER A 92 -2.94 7.32 -6.39
N ILE A 93 -4.25 7.48 -6.68
CA ILE A 93 -5.13 6.41 -7.14
C ILE A 93 -5.53 6.74 -8.57
N VAL A 94 -5.18 5.87 -9.51
CA VAL A 94 -5.50 6.07 -10.93
C VAL A 94 -6.91 5.55 -11.18
N SER A 95 -7.86 6.47 -11.31
CA SER A 95 -9.24 6.13 -11.67
C SER A 95 -9.37 5.86 -13.16
N TYR A 96 -10.28 4.98 -13.55
CA TYR A 96 -10.56 4.74 -14.97
C TYR A 96 -11.33 5.92 -15.56
N ASP A 97 -11.10 6.20 -16.84
CA ASP A 97 -11.91 7.17 -17.57
C ASP A 97 -13.37 6.73 -17.62
N GLN A 98 -14.29 7.69 -17.57
CA GLN A 98 -15.73 7.38 -17.60
C GLN A 98 -16.13 6.63 -18.88
N SER A 99 -15.52 6.97 -20.02
CA SER A 99 -15.75 6.28 -21.29
C SER A 99 -15.34 4.81 -21.25
N ASP A 100 -14.24 4.47 -20.54
CA ASP A 100 -13.82 3.08 -20.32
C ASP A 100 -14.80 2.36 -19.37
N LEU A 101 -15.29 3.04 -18.33
CA LEU A 101 -16.31 2.50 -17.44
C LEU A 101 -17.66 2.27 -18.12
N ASP A 102 -17.98 3.00 -19.18
CA ASP A 102 -19.23 2.86 -19.90
C ASP A 102 -19.15 1.77 -20.96
N THR A 103 -18.00 1.65 -21.64
CA THR A 103 -17.84 0.77 -22.81
C THR A 103 -17.10 -0.54 -22.53
N ARG A 104 -16.26 -0.58 -21.48
CA ARG A 104 -15.32 -1.69 -21.22
C ARG A 104 -15.39 -2.23 -19.79
N ARG A 105 -16.35 -1.82 -18.97
CA ARG A 105 -16.45 -2.19 -17.54
C ARG A 105 -16.20 -3.66 -17.23
N SER A 106 -16.76 -4.58 -18.02
CA SER A 106 -16.62 -6.03 -17.80
C SER A 106 -15.21 -6.57 -18.06
N LYS A 107 -14.33 -5.77 -18.69
CA LYS A 107 -12.93 -6.09 -18.99
C LYS A 107 -11.95 -5.38 -18.05
N LEU A 108 -12.43 -4.45 -17.22
CA LEU A 108 -11.59 -3.71 -16.28
C LEU A 108 -11.48 -4.45 -14.95
N SER A 109 -10.40 -4.19 -14.21
CA SER A 109 -10.28 -4.67 -12.84
C SER A 109 -11.34 -4.02 -11.95
N THR A 110 -11.75 -4.74 -10.90
CA THR A 110 -12.56 -4.18 -9.81
C THR A 110 -11.76 -3.26 -8.88
N HIS A 111 -10.44 -3.20 -9.07
CA HIS A 111 -9.50 -2.35 -8.35
C HIS A 111 -8.97 -1.24 -9.26
N CYS A 112 -8.61 -0.11 -8.65
CA CYS A 112 -7.89 0.97 -9.30
C CYS A 112 -6.39 0.83 -9.01
N PRO A 113 -5.49 1.07 -9.98
CA PRO A 113 -4.07 1.12 -9.72
C PRO A 113 -3.72 2.18 -8.66
N LEU A 114 -2.77 1.84 -7.79
CA LEU A 114 -2.13 2.79 -6.88
C LEU A 114 -0.76 3.16 -7.44
N THR A 115 -0.34 4.41 -7.25
CA THR A 115 1.00 4.87 -7.62
C THR A 115 1.68 5.57 -6.46
N ILE A 116 3.01 5.46 -6.41
CA ILE A 116 3.93 6.24 -5.58
C ILE A 116 5.19 6.48 -6.42
N GLU A 117 5.92 7.55 -6.18
CA GLU A 117 7.11 7.90 -6.95
C GLU A 117 8.35 7.99 -6.05
N TYR A 118 9.49 7.56 -6.61
CA TYR A 118 10.78 7.57 -5.97
C TYR A 118 11.77 8.40 -6.77
N ASP A 119 12.58 9.18 -6.05
CA ASP A 119 13.77 9.84 -6.55
C ASP A 119 14.99 9.29 -5.81
N PHE A 120 15.78 8.47 -6.50
CA PHE A 120 16.99 7.86 -5.94
C PHE A 120 18.18 8.83 -5.88
N GLU A 121 18.10 9.99 -6.54
CA GLU A 121 19.11 11.04 -6.44
C GLU A 121 18.99 11.80 -5.12
N LYS A 122 17.78 11.91 -4.57
CA LYS A 122 17.48 12.57 -3.28
C LYS A 122 18.20 11.95 -2.08
N GLY A 123 18.50 10.65 -2.11
CA GLY A 123 19.17 9.97 -0.99
C GLY A 123 20.70 9.97 -1.01
N ASN A 124 21.32 10.70 -1.95
CA ASN A 124 22.78 10.92 -1.99
C ASN A 124 23.21 12.24 -1.30
N VAL A 125 22.34 12.83 -0.49
CA VAL A 125 22.58 14.08 0.27
C VAL A 125 22.87 13.78 1.73
#